data_AF-A0A1W9G6N1-F1
#
_entry.id   AF-A0A1W9G6N1-F1
#
_cell.length_a   1.000
_cell.length_b   1.000
_cell.length_c   1.000
_cell.angle_alpha   90.00
_cell.angle_beta   90.00
_cell.angle_gamma   90.00
#
_symmetry.space_group_name_H-M   'P 1'
#
loop_
_entity.id
_entity.type
_entity.pdbx_description
1 polymer ?
#
loop_
_entity_poly.entity_id
_entity_poly.type
_entity_poly.pdbx_seq_one_letter_code
_entity_poly.pdbx_strand_id
1 'polypeptide(L)' 'MSFNLPLKDMSLHEKLAAMESLWEDIARTPEAIESPAWHKDILDERRQRVAEGRSQFVDWETAKADIRNKVS' A
#
# COMPACT_ATOMS: atom_id res chain seq x y z
N MET A 1 9.84 11.52 24.14
CA MET A 1 8.73 10.99 24.96
C MET A 1 8.33 9.65 24.36
N SER A 2 8.08 8.63 25.19
CA SER A 2 7.59 7.33 24.74
C SER A 2 6.07 7.33 24.66
N PHE A 3 5.51 7.06 23.48
CA PHE A 3 4.08 6.82 23.31
C PHE A 3 3.79 5.33 23.52
N ASN A 4 3.01 5.00 24.55
CA ASN A 4 2.66 3.61 24.88
C ASN A 4 1.15 3.40 24.79
N LEU A 5 0.73 2.53 23.88
CA LEU A 5 -0.65 2.02 23.85
C LEU A 5 -0.74 0.76 24.73
N PRO A 6 -1.83 0.58 25.49
CA PRO A 6 -2.07 -0.65 26.27
C PRO A 6 -2.52 -1.79 25.35
N LEU A 7 -1.67 -2.18 24.39
CA LEU A 7 -1.99 -3.13 23.33
C LEU A 7 -2.46 -4.51 23.85
N LYS A 8 -2.11 -4.88 25.09
CA LYS A 8 -2.55 -6.13 25.70
C LYS A 8 -4.02 -6.11 26.11
N ASP A 9 -4.53 -4.94 26.48
CA ASP A 9 -5.89 -4.77 27.00
C ASP A 9 -6.89 -4.41 25.90
N MET A 10 -6.40 -4.00 24.73
CA MET A 10 -7.23 -3.69 23.57
C MET A 10 -7.75 -4.96 22.88
N SER A 11 -9.05 -4.96 22.59
CA SER A 11 -9.68 -5.87 21.65
C SER A 11 -9.10 -5.72 20.23
N LEU A 12 -9.37 -6.70 19.36
CA LEU A 12 -8.97 -6.62 17.96
C LEU A 12 -9.58 -5.40 17.27
N HIS A 13 -10.86 -5.09 17.56
CA HIS A 13 -11.54 -3.93 16.97
C HIS A 13 -10.84 -2.62 17.35
N GLU A 14 -10.51 -2.44 18.63
CA GLU A 14 -9.81 -1.24 19.11
C GLU A 14 -8.42 -1.12 18.47
N LYS A 15 -7.70 -2.24 18.29
CA LYS A 15 -6.39 -2.22 17.61
C LYS A 15 -6.51 -1.78 16.17
N LEU A 16 -7.50 -2.30 15.45
CA LEU A 16 -7.74 -1.93 14.05
C LEU A 16 -8.16 -0.46 13.94
N ALA A 17 -9.03 0.02 14.82
CA ALA A 17 -9.44 1.43 14.85
C ALA A 17 -8.28 2.37 15.15
N ALA A 18 -7.39 2.00 16.10
CA ALA A 18 -6.19 2.76 16.41
C ALA A 18 -5.20 2.78 15.23
N MET A 19 -5.03 1.65 14.55
CA MET A 19 -4.20 1.54 13.35
C MET A 19 -4.74 2.43 12.22
N GLU A 20 -6.05 2.40 11.97
CA GLU A 20 -6.70 3.23 10.94
C GLU A 20 -6.55 4.72 11.27
N SER A 21 -6.83 5.12 12.50
CA SER A 21 -6.70 6.52 12.94
C SER A 21 -5.27 7.04 12.78
N LEU A 22 -4.28 6.21 13.12
CA LEU A 22 -2.88 6.54 12.93
C LEU A 22 -2.53 6.65 11.44
N TRP A 23 -3.03 5.71 10.64
CA TRP A 23 -2.79 5.71 9.20
C TRP A 23 -3.40 6.92 8.51
N GLU A 24 -4.64 7.29 8.85
CA GLU A 24 -5.32 8.49 8.35
C GLU A 24 -4.56 9.76 8.70
N ASP A 25 -4.02 9.88 9.92
CA ASP A 25 -3.24 11.05 10.33
C ASP A 25 -1.93 11.17 9.54
N ILE A 26 -1.18 10.06 9.42
CA ILE A 26 0.07 10.01 8.63
C ILE A 26 -0.21 10.36 7.17
N ALA A 27 -1.28 9.80 6.60
CA ALA A 27 -1.64 9.98 5.19
C ALA A 27 -2.03 11.43 4.83
N ARG A 28 -2.32 12.30 5.81
CA ARG A 28 -2.60 13.73 5.56
C ARG A 28 -1.38 14.52 5.12
N THR A 29 -0.18 14.04 5.44
CA THR A 29 1.07 14.74 5.12
C THR A 29 2.02 13.80 4.39
N PRO A 30 1.68 13.36 3.16
CA PRO A 30 2.49 12.38 2.43
C PRO A 30 3.92 12.90 2.17
N GLU A 31 4.09 14.22 2.05
CA GLU A 31 5.38 14.87 1.85
C GLU A 31 6.31 14.77 3.08
N ALA A 32 5.75 14.52 4.28
CA ALA A 32 6.54 14.42 5.51
C ALA A 32 7.43 13.17 5.54
N ILE A 33 7.16 12.20 4.66
CA ILE A 33 7.97 11.00 4.50
C ILE A 33 8.44 10.97 3.05
N GLU A 34 9.71 11.31 2.83
CA GLU A 34 10.31 11.19 1.51
C GLU A 34 10.25 9.74 1.03
N SER A 35 9.70 9.53 -0.17
CA SER A 35 9.75 8.22 -0.82
C SER A 35 11.22 7.85 -1.08
N PRO A 36 11.64 6.62 -0.76
CA PRO A 36 12.98 6.14 -1.10
C PRO A 36 13.28 6.33 -2.59
N ALA A 37 14.51 6.73 -2.93
CA ALA A 37 14.90 7.00 -4.32
C ALA A 37 14.59 5.84 -5.28
N TRP A 38 14.74 4.59 -4.81
CA TRP A 38 14.47 3.39 -5.61
C TRP A 38 13.00 3.25 -6.03
N HIS A 39 12.04 3.89 -5.34
CA HIS A 39 10.64 3.89 -5.77
C HIS A 39 10.50 4.49 -7.16
N LYS A 40 11.21 5.61 -7.41
CA LYS A 40 11.19 6.28 -8.71
C LYS A 40 11.73 5.36 -9.80
N ASP A 41 12.86 4.70 -9.55
CA ASP A 41 13.51 3.83 -10.52
C ASP A 41 12.59 2.69 -10.97
N ILE A 42 11.87 2.06 -10.03
CA ILE A 42 10.89 1.00 -10.35
C ILE A 42 9.71 1.56 -11.15
N LEU A 43 9.20 2.74 -10.79
CA LEU A 43 8.09 3.36 -11.52
C LEU A 43 8.50 3.73 -12.95
N ASP A 44 9.72 4.23 -13.14
CA ASP A 44 10.27 4.56 -14.44
C ASP A 44 10.44 3.31 -15.30
N GLU A 45 11.01 2.23 -14.75
CA GLU A 45 11.14 0.94 -15.43
C GLU A 45 9.77 0.36 -15.85
N ARG A 46 8.76 0.47 -14.98
CA ARG A 46 7.39 0.03 -15.29
C ARG A 46 6.75 0.87 -16.38
N ARG A 47 6.91 2.21 -16.34
CA ARG A 47 6.42 3.11 -17.40
C ARG A 47 7.08 2.82 -18.74
N GLN A 48 8.39 2.57 -18.75
CA GLN A 48 9.12 2.19 -19.96
C GLN A 48 8.58 0.88 -20.55
N ARG A 49 8.36 -0.15 -19.72
CA ARG A 49 7.77 -1.42 -20.18
C ARG A 49 6.40 -1.26 -20.82
N VAL A 50 5.57 -0.35 -20.29
CA VAL A 50 4.27 -0.03 -20.90
C VAL A 50 4.45 0.67 -22.25
N ALA A 51 5.34 1.66 -22.33
CA ALA A 51 5.62 2.39 -23.58
C ALA A 51 6.17 1.47 -24.68
N GLU A 52 6.95 0.46 -24.31
CA GLU A 52 7.49 -0.55 -25.22
C GLU A 52 6.51 -1.69 -25.55
N GLY A 53 5.29 -1.66 -25.00
CA GLY A 53 4.28 -2.72 -25.19
C GLY A 53 4.60 -4.04 -24.48
N ARG A 54 5.60 -4.07 -23.60
CA ARG A 54 6.00 -5.23 -22.79
C ARG A 54 5.15 -5.38 -21.51
N SER A 55 4.29 -4.42 -21.22
CA SER A 55 3.35 -4.45 -20.10
C SER A 55 2.10 -3.66 -20.47
N GLN A 56 0.97 -4.04 -19.90
CA GLN A 56 -0.31 -3.39 -20.14
C GLN A 56 -1.06 -3.20 -18.83
N PHE A 57 -1.87 -2.16 -18.78
CA PHE A 57 -2.86 -2.03 -17.73
C PHE A 57 -3.95 -3.09 -17.93
N VAL A 58 -4.45 -3.60 -16.81
CA VAL A 58 -5.53 -4.57 -16.79
C VAL A 58 -6.64 -4.01 -15.92
N ASP A 59 -7.88 -4.29 -16.31
CA ASP A 59 -9.03 -3.99 -15.48
C ASP A 59 -8.93 -4.71 -14.12
N TRP A 60 -9.38 -4.04 -13.07
CA TRP A 60 -9.23 -4.54 -11.70
C TRP A 60 -10.03 -5.82 -11.44
N GLU A 61 -11.24 -5.93 -12.00
CA GLU A 61 -12.04 -7.15 -11.85
C GLU A 61 -11.40 -8.32 -12.59
N THR A 62 -10.83 -8.06 -13.76
CA THR A 62 -10.07 -9.04 -14.54
C THR A 62 -8.85 -9.53 -13.75
N ALA A 63 -8.05 -8.62 -13.21
CA ALA A 63 -6.87 -8.97 -12.40
C ALA A 63 -7.23 -9.85 -11.18
N LYS A 64 -8.31 -9.50 -10.48
CA LYS A 64 -8.79 -10.29 -9.32
C LYS A 64 -9.24 -11.69 -9.75
N ALA A 65 -9.96 -11.81 -10.86
CA ALA A 65 -10.39 -13.12 -11.39
C ALA A 65 -9.18 -14.00 -11.73
N ASP A 66 -8.19 -13.45 -12.43
CA ASP A 66 -6.97 -14.17 -12.81
C ASP A 66 -6.18 -14.67 -11.61
N ILE A 67 -6.04 -13.84 -10.56
CA ILE A 67 -5.37 -14.24 -9.32
C ILE A 67 -6.13 -15.39 -8.66
N ARG A 68 -7.46 -15.27 -8.53
CA ARG A 68 -8.28 -16.29 -7.87
C ARG A 68 -8.22 -17.63 -8.62
N ASN A 69 -8.19 -17.59 -9.96
CA ASN A 69 -8.06 -18.78 -10.81
C ASN A 69 -6.69 -19.46 -10.71
N LYS A 70 -5.62 -18.73 -10.37
CA LYS A 70 -4.25 -19.29 -10.22
C LYS A 70 -3.98 -19.89 -8.84
N VAL A 71 -4.77 -19.52 -7.84
CA VAL A 71 -4.57 -19.90 -6.43
C VAL A 71 -5.56 -20.98 -5.98
N SER A 72 -6.62 -21.23 -6.77
CA SER A 72 -7.58 -22.32 -6.54
C SER A 72 -7.11 -23.61 -7.19
#